data_AF-A0A497GU65-F1
#
_entry.id   AF-A0A497GU65-F1
#
_cell.length_a   1.000
_cell.length_b   1.000
_cell.length_c   1.000
_cell.angle_alpha   90.00
_cell.angle_beta   90.00
_cell.angle_gamma   90.00
#
_symmetry.space_group_name_H-M   'P 1'
#
loop_
_entity.id
_entity.type
_entity.pdbx_description
1 polymer ?
#
loop_
_entity_poly.entity_id
_entity_poly.type
_entity_poly.pdbx_seq_one_letter_code
_entity_poly.pdbx_strand_id
1 'polypeptide(L)' 'MVERRSHLKLISVHLPESYVIGLDELVDRGLYPSRSEAIRIAVRDLLRRELWRRRKLTTRRMLA' A
#
# COMPACT_ATOMS: atom_id res chain seq x y z
N MET A 1 21.73 -19.33 -13.46
CA MET A 1 20.29 -18.98 -13.39
C MET A 1 20.20 -17.75 -12.49
N VAL A 2 20.00 -16.57 -13.07
CA VAL A 2 19.89 -15.33 -12.28
C VAL A 2 18.43 -15.19 -11.84
N GLU A 3 18.18 -15.37 -10.55
CA GLU A 3 16.88 -15.07 -9.96
C GLU A 3 16.65 -13.56 -10.10
N ARG A 4 15.82 -13.18 -11.08
CA ARG A 4 15.33 -11.80 -11.17
C ARG A 4 14.54 -11.54 -9.88
N ARG A 5 15.16 -10.86 -8.92
CA ARG A 5 14.48 -10.39 -7.71
C ARG A 5 13.43 -9.36 -8.13
N SER A 6 12.24 -9.82 -8.46
CA SER A 6 11.06 -8.96 -8.49
C SER A 6 10.88 -8.41 -7.08
N HIS A 7 10.89 -7.08 -6.95
CA HIS A 7 10.74 -6.40 -5.65
C HIS A 7 9.30 -6.49 -5.09
N LEU A 8 8.45 -7.34 -5.69
CA LEU A 8 7.05 -7.53 -5.34
C LEU A 8 6.84 -8.99 -4.91
N LYS A 9 6.18 -9.16 -3.77
CA LYS A 9 5.74 -10.48 -3.27
C LYS A 9 4.24 -10.61 -3.49
N LEU A 10 3.79 -11.79 -3.95
CA LEU A 10 2.36 -12.12 -4.04
C LEU A 10 1.82 -12.33 -2.63
N ILE A 11 0.69 -11.69 -2.31
CA ILE A 11 -0.01 -11.84 -1.04
C ILE A 11 -1.48 -12.07 -1.37
N SER A 12 -2.09 -13.08 -0.75
CA SER A 12 -3.52 -13.36 -0.85
C SER A 12 -4.23 -12.93 0.44
N VAL A 13 -5.33 -12.20 0.31
CA VAL A 13 -6.15 -11.73 1.43
C VAL A 13 -7.63 -11.90 1.08
N HIS A 14 -8.48 -12.10 2.09
CA HIS A 14 -9.93 -12.05 1.92
C HIS A 14 -10.42 -10.64 2.27
N LEU A 15 -11.23 -10.04 1.40
CA LEU A 15 -11.86 -8.73 1.60
C LEU A 15 -13.38 -8.87 1.51
N PRO A 16 -14.15 -8.02 2.22
CA PRO A 16 -15.58 -7.90 1.98
C PRO A 16 -15.86 -7.60 0.50
N GLU A 17 -16.93 -8.19 -0.03
CA GLU A 17 -17.31 -8.05 -1.44
C GLU A 17 -17.49 -6.58 -1.85
N SER A 18 -18.09 -5.77 -0.99
CA SER A 18 -18.28 -4.33 -1.21
C SER A 18 -16.96 -3.58 -1.46
N TYR A 19 -15.86 -4.01 -0.85
CA TYR A 19 -14.55 -3.39 -1.06
C TYR A 19 -13.93 -3.81 -2.38
N VAL A 20 -14.16 -5.06 -2.80
CA VAL A 20 -13.72 -5.53 -4.12
C VAL A 20 -14.45 -4.77 -5.23
N ILE A 21 -15.78 -4.61 -5.10
CA ILE A 21 -16.59 -3.82 -6.02
C ILE A 21 -16.09 -2.37 -6.10
N GLY A 22 -15.82 -1.74 -4.96
CA GLY A 22 -15.26 -0.38 -4.93
C GLY A 22 -13.89 -0.29 -5.61
N LEU A 23 -13.03 -1.30 -5.46
CA LEU A 23 -11.74 -1.38 -6.16
C LEU A 23 -11.92 -1.55 -7.68
N ASP A 24 -12.90 -2.33 -8.11
CA ASP A 24 -13.23 -2.50 -9.53
C ASP A 24 -13.73 -1.17 -10.12
N GLU A 25 -14.62 -0.44 -9.45
CA GLU A 25 -15.10 0.88 -9.91
C GLU A 25 -13.95 1.89 -10.09
N LEU A 26 -12.97 1.88 -9.17
CA LEU A 26 -11.79 2.74 -9.27
C LEU A 26 -10.95 2.44 -10.52
N VAL A 27 -10.89 1.17 -10.93
CA VAL A 27 -10.18 0.75 -12.14
C VAL A 27 -11.00 1.06 -13.39
N ASP A 28 -12.30 0.79 -13.37
CA ASP A 28 -13.22 1.05 -14.49
C ASP A 28 -13.28 2.55 -14.84
N ARG A 29 -13.19 3.41 -13.82
CA ARG A 29 -13.09 4.87 -13.99
C ARG A 29 -11.71 5.35 -14.46
N GLY A 30 -10.75 4.45 -14.64
CA GLY A 30 -9.39 4.75 -15.08
C GLY A 30 -8.52 5.45 -14.03
N LEU A 31 -8.95 5.50 -12.76
CA LEU A 31 -8.19 6.16 -11.69
C LEU A 31 -6.96 5.36 -11.29
N TYR A 32 -7.02 4.04 -11.43
CA TYR A 32 -5.90 3.15 -11.23
C TYR A 32 -5.82 2.12 -12.36
N PRO A 33 -4.60 1.72 -12.78
CA PRO A 33 -4.42 0.76 -13.87
C PRO A 33 -4.82 -0.67 -13.49
N SER A 34 -4.91 -0.98 -12.19
CA SER A 34 -5.35 -2.29 -11.69
C SER A 34 -5.72 -2.21 -10.21
N ARG A 35 -6.52 -3.18 -9.75
CA ARG A 35 -6.81 -3.38 -8.32
C ARG A 35 -5.53 -3.51 -7.49
N SER A 36 -4.56 -4.26 -8.01
CA SER A 36 -3.25 -4.44 -7.37
C SER A 36 -2.51 -3.12 -7.17
N GLU A 37 -2.61 -2.18 -8.11
CA GLU A 37 -2.02 -0.85 -7.95
C GLU A 37 -2.78 -0.04 -6.89
N ALA A 38 -4.12 0.01 -6.96
CA ALA A 38 -4.94 0.70 -5.96
C ALA A 38 -4.64 0.21 -4.53
N ILE A 39 -4.53 -1.11 -4.34
CA ILE A 39 -4.17 -1.73 -3.05
C ILE A 39 -2.75 -1.32 -2.63
N ARG A 40 -1.75 -1.37 -3.53
CA ARG A 40 -0.39 -0.95 -3.20
C ARG A 40 -0.33 0.51 -2.73
N ILE A 41 -1.06 1.40 -3.40
CA ILE A 41 -1.18 2.82 -3.02
C ILE A 41 -1.79 2.95 -1.63
N ALA A 42 -2.92 2.30 -1.37
CA ALA A 42 -3.59 2.34 -0.07
C ALA A 42 -2.70 1.82 1.07
N VAL A 43 -2.02 0.69 0.86
CA VAL A 43 -1.08 0.11 1.84
C VAL A 43 0.10 1.05 2.09
N ARG A 44 0.72 1.62 1.05
CA ARG A 44 1.82 2.57 1.21
C ARG A 44 1.40 3.78 2.03
N ASP A 45 0.23 4.36 1.72
CA ASP A 45 -0.26 5.56 2.38
C ASP A 45 -0.63 5.29 3.84
N LEU A 46 -1.18 4.11 4.15
CA LEU A 46 -1.36 3.62 5.52
C LEU A 46 -0.02 3.53 6.28
N LEU A 47 0.98 2.85 5.71
CA LEU A 47 2.30 2.69 6.35
C LEU A 47 3.00 4.04 6.56
N ARG A 48 2.92 4.95 5.57
CA ARG A 48 3.46 6.31 5.69
C ARG A 48 2.80 7.08 6.83
N ARG A 49 1.47 6.97 6.95
CA ARG A 49 0.70 7.65 8.00
C ARG A 49 1.02 7.11 9.40
N GLU A 50 1.15 5.80 9.55
CA GLU A 50 1.29 5.16 10.86
C GLU A 50 2.73 4.99 11.33
N LEU A 51 3.67 4.64 10.45
CA LEU A 51 5.04 4.29 10.84
C LEU A 51 6.02 5.47 10.65
N TRP A 52 5.92 6.18 9.52
CA TRP A 52 6.91 7.23 9.20
C TRP A 52 6.69 8.54 9.98
N ARG A 53 5.45 8.87 10.37
CA ARG A 53 5.19 10.03 11.25
C ARG A 53 5.72 9.82 12.66
N ARG A 54 5.69 8.59 13.18
CA ARG A 54 6.23 8.26 14.52
C ARG A 54 7.75 8.38 14.57
N ARG A 55 8.47 7.98 13.52
CA ARG A 55 9.95 8.06 13.45
C ARG A 55 10.50 9.47 13.57
N LYS A 56 9.81 10.48 13.03
CA LYS A 56 10.25 11.89 13.11
C LYS A 56 10.17 12.49 14.52
N LEU A 57 9.35 11.92 15.41
CA LEU A 57 9.21 12.38 16.79
C LEU A 57 10.29 11.79 17.71
N THR A 58 10.78 10.59 17.43
CA THR A 58 11.80 9.93 18.26
C THR A 58 13.18 10.61 18.14
N THR A 59 13.56 11.10 16.96
CA THR A 59 14.87 11.76 16.77
C THR A 59 14.93 13.15 17.39
N ARG A 60 13.81 13.88 17.51
CA ARG A 60 13.79 15.23 18.12
C ARG A 60 13.85 15.22 19.64
N ARG A 61 13.56 14.10 20.31
CA ARG A 61 13.63 13.98 21.78
C ARG A 61 15.01 13.63 22.32
N MET A 62 15.98 13.28 21.48
CA MET A 62 17.36 13.01 21.91
C MET A 62 18.31 14.21 21.73
N LEU A 63 17.81 15.36 21.25
CA LEU A 63 18.60 16.58 21.02
C LEU A 63 18.20 17.72 21.97
N ALA A 64 17.58 17.40 23.11
CA ALA A 64 17.24 18.35 24.16
C ALA A 64 17.81 17.86 25.49
#